data_AF-A0AAD2JXF1-F1
#
_entry.id   AF-A0AAD2JXF1-F1
#
_cell.length_a   1.000
_cell.length_b   1.000
_cell.length_c   1.000
_cell.angle_alpha   90.00
_cell.angle_beta   90.00
_cell.angle_gamma   90.00
#
_symmetry.space_group_name_H-M   'P 1'
#
loop_
_entity.id
_entity.type
_entity.pdbx_description
1 polymer ?
#
loop_
_entity_poly.entity_id
_entity_poly.type
_entity_poly.pdbx_seq_one_letter_code
_entity_poly.pdbx_strand_id
1 'polypeptide(L)'
;MTVTSQPLDNEPRHEKYYLDPIIFKACCVEDQLFKVPRYHFERNSEIFQDTFSLPVPGNDDAEGSSDEHPFVLEGIEKVDFACLLNVLYPLDIPQILTSTTTDEWISVLKLSTLWRFLDARDLAIKQLNHRVTAVRRVVLARDYHVADWLRRGFTELATRGEGLDQEDVEQLGYTDAVRLYQIREDAIKTATSHKVRYGYEDSRFQDANVEDTFVEDFELADMLSRSYAKIRRLSASTFVKITAHGSVCVQPHLSYGRRIEKEADACTRLSSTIPFRSTSSYARHCHTGPSDGNIDFLAPFVECLADVKDRQESAVEQEERRFT
;
A
#
# COMPACT_ATOMS: atom_id res chain seq x y z
N MET A 1 11.77 -50.80 -21.70
CA MET A 1 11.21 -49.68 -22.50
C MET A 1 11.92 -48.43 -22.05
N THR A 2 12.94 -47.99 -22.80
CA THR A 2 13.66 -46.74 -22.54
C THR A 2 12.86 -45.60 -23.13
N VAL A 3 12.24 -44.78 -22.28
CA VAL A 3 11.60 -43.54 -22.71
C VAL A 3 12.72 -42.54 -22.97
N THR A 4 13.07 -42.39 -24.25
CA THR A 4 13.94 -41.30 -24.70
C THR A 4 13.15 -40.00 -24.58
N SER A 5 13.37 -39.23 -23.51
CA SER A 5 12.86 -37.88 -23.36
C SER A 5 13.57 -36.98 -24.38
N GLN A 6 12.93 -36.71 -25.51
CA GLN A 6 13.36 -35.62 -26.40
C GLN A 6 13.06 -34.28 -25.69
N PRO A 7 13.97 -33.28 -25.77
CA PRO A 7 13.70 -31.95 -25.24
C PRO A 7 12.52 -31.33 -26.00
N LEU A 8 11.50 -30.88 -25.27
CA LEU A 8 10.25 -30.29 -25.77
C LEU A 8 10.45 -28.84 -26.30
N ASP A 9 11.67 -28.45 -26.64
CA ASP A 9 12.07 -27.06 -26.90
C ASP A 9 11.40 -26.42 -28.13
N ASN A 10 10.63 -27.19 -28.90
CA ASN A 10 10.04 -26.77 -30.17
C ASN A 10 8.50 -26.78 -30.20
N GLU A 11 7.83 -26.96 -29.05
CA GLU A 11 6.38 -26.88 -28.97
C GLU A 11 5.89 -25.43 -28.80
N PRO A 12 4.80 -25.03 -29.49
CA PRO A 12 4.27 -23.69 -29.34
C PRO A 12 3.73 -23.49 -27.92
N ARG A 13 4.31 -22.53 -27.19
CA ARG A 13 3.88 -22.15 -25.84
C ARG A 13 2.49 -21.50 -25.91
N HIS A 14 1.59 -21.90 -25.01
CA HIS A 14 0.24 -21.36 -24.98
C HIS A 14 0.24 -19.92 -24.41
N GLU A 15 -0.20 -18.94 -25.20
CA GLU A 15 -0.15 -17.50 -24.89
C GLU A 15 -0.67 -17.13 -23.49
N LYS A 16 -1.78 -17.73 -23.05
CA LYS A 16 -2.41 -17.39 -21.77
C LYS A 16 -1.96 -18.21 -20.55
N TYR A 17 -1.55 -19.46 -20.74
CA TYR A 17 -1.40 -20.43 -19.65
C TYR A 17 0.02 -20.97 -19.52
N TYR A 18 0.92 -20.59 -20.43
CA TYR A 18 2.35 -20.77 -20.24
C TYR A 18 2.88 -19.57 -19.44
N LEU A 19 2.81 -19.68 -18.12
CA LEU A 19 3.17 -18.60 -17.20
C LEU A 19 4.59 -18.77 -16.70
N ASP A 20 5.38 -17.70 -16.75
CA ASP A 20 6.73 -17.70 -16.21
C ASP A 20 6.67 -17.68 -14.67
N PRO A 21 7.40 -18.58 -13.98
CA PRO A 21 7.49 -18.59 -12.54
C PRO A 21 8.49 -17.55 -12.04
N ILE A 22 8.32 -17.14 -10.80
CA ILE A 22 9.30 -16.39 -10.01
C ILE A 22 9.41 -17.02 -8.63
N ILE A 23 10.62 -17.06 -8.09
CA ILE A 23 10.92 -17.59 -6.76
C ILE A 23 11.20 -16.42 -5.82
N PHE A 24 10.36 -16.27 -4.81
CA PHE A 24 10.54 -15.29 -3.74
C PHE A 24 11.11 -15.97 -2.50
N LYS A 25 11.92 -15.24 -1.74
CA LYS A 25 12.36 -15.63 -0.40
C LYS A 25 11.87 -14.59 0.60
N ALA A 26 10.90 -14.94 1.45
CA ALA A 26 10.49 -14.08 2.55
C ALA A 26 11.48 -14.24 3.71
N CYS A 27 12.14 -13.14 4.10
CA CYS A 27 13.17 -13.13 5.13
C CYS A 27 12.75 -12.19 6.27
N CYS A 28 12.33 -12.74 7.40
CA CYS A 28 12.07 -11.96 8.62
C CYS A 28 12.64 -12.70 9.84
N VAL A 29 11.82 -13.46 10.57
CA VAL A 29 12.27 -14.33 11.67
C VAL A 29 12.69 -15.72 11.15
N GLU A 30 11.99 -16.21 10.14
CA GLU A 30 12.24 -17.50 9.50
C GLU A 30 12.17 -17.34 7.97
N ASP A 31 13.16 -17.91 7.30
CA ASP A 31 13.25 -17.87 5.84
C ASP A 31 12.30 -18.90 5.20
N GLN A 32 11.53 -18.48 4.20
CA GLN A 32 10.71 -19.39 3.40
C GLN A 32 10.72 -19.01 1.91
N LEU A 33 10.90 -20.02 1.05
CA LEU A 33 10.82 -19.90 -0.40
C LEU A 33 9.38 -20.09 -0.90
N PHE A 34 9.00 -19.28 -1.88
CA PHE A 34 7.70 -19.31 -2.54
C PHE A 34 7.89 -19.26 -4.04
N LYS A 35 7.43 -20.30 -4.74
CA LYS A 35 7.45 -20.35 -6.21
C LYS A 35 6.04 -20.09 -6.73
N VAL A 36 5.87 -18.97 -7.43
CA VAL A 36 4.55 -18.49 -7.89
C VAL A 36 4.63 -17.95 -9.31
N PRO A 37 3.52 -17.87 -10.06
CA PRO A 37 3.53 -17.20 -11.35
C PRO A 37 3.92 -15.72 -11.21
N ARG A 38 4.62 -15.19 -12.20
CA ARG A 38 5.00 -13.76 -12.26
C ARG A 38 3.83 -12.85 -12.72
N TYR A 39 2.84 -13.45 -13.37
CA TYR A 39 1.72 -12.77 -14.03
C TYR A 39 1.00 -11.69 -13.21
N HIS A 40 0.55 -11.98 -11.98
CA HIS A 40 -0.16 -10.97 -11.18
C HIS A 40 0.77 -9.91 -10.61
N PHE A 41 2.05 -10.23 -10.35
CA PHE A 41 3.01 -9.24 -9.87
C PHE A 41 3.29 -8.18 -10.94
N GLU A 42 3.53 -8.59 -12.20
CA GLU A 42 3.74 -7.64 -13.31
C GLU A 42 2.51 -6.83 -13.68
N ARG A 43 1.33 -7.45 -13.61
CA ARG A 43 0.10 -6.81 -14.10
C ARG A 43 -0.57 -5.92 -13.07
N ASN A 44 -0.51 -6.31 -11.80
CA ASN A 44 -1.30 -5.70 -10.74
C ASN A 44 -0.48 -4.85 -9.77
N SER A 45 0.85 -4.82 -9.89
CA SER A 45 1.73 -3.95 -9.11
C SER A 45 2.65 -3.14 -10.01
N GLU A 46 2.57 -1.80 -9.89
CA GLU A 46 3.46 -0.87 -10.59
C GLU A 46 4.91 -1.05 -10.14
N ILE A 47 5.12 -1.34 -8.85
CA ILE A 47 6.46 -1.53 -8.27
C ILE A 47 7.13 -2.76 -8.90
N PHE A 48 6.44 -3.90 -8.90
CA PHE A 48 7.00 -5.11 -9.49
C PHE A 48 7.13 -5.00 -11.01
N GLN A 49 6.20 -4.32 -11.68
CA GLN A 49 6.33 -4.04 -13.12
C GLN A 49 7.64 -3.30 -13.43
N ASP A 50 7.95 -2.24 -12.67
CA ASP A 50 9.16 -1.45 -12.86
C ASP A 50 10.41 -2.27 -12.51
N THR A 51 10.43 -2.93 -11.34
CA THR A 51 11.56 -3.76 -10.91
C THR A 51 11.92 -4.84 -11.93
N PHE A 52 10.90 -5.50 -12.49
CA PHE A 52 11.07 -6.56 -13.47
C PHE A 52 11.43 -6.09 -14.87
N SER A 53 11.30 -4.79 -15.15
CA SER A 53 11.71 -4.18 -16.41
C SER A 53 13.18 -3.73 -16.41
N LEU A 54 13.82 -3.68 -15.24
CA LEU A 54 15.22 -3.30 -15.12
C LEU A 54 16.12 -4.36 -15.76
N PRO A 55 17.14 -3.94 -16.53
CA PRO A 55 18.10 -4.87 -17.11
C PRO A 55 18.94 -5.52 -16.00
N VAL A 56 19.16 -6.83 -16.12
CA VAL A 56 20.07 -7.55 -15.22
C VAL A 56 21.51 -7.17 -15.59
N PRO A 57 22.34 -6.64 -14.66
CA PRO A 57 23.71 -6.27 -14.95
C PRO A 57 24.55 -7.54 -15.09
N GLY A 58 25.28 -7.66 -16.20
CA GLY A 58 26.20 -8.77 -16.42
C GLY A 58 25.57 -10.10 -16.86
N ASN A 59 26.36 -11.17 -16.71
CA ASN A 59 26.05 -12.55 -17.11
C ASN A 59 25.47 -13.38 -15.94
N ASP A 60 25.08 -12.71 -14.86
CA ASP A 60 24.53 -13.33 -13.67
C ASP A 60 23.05 -13.67 -13.87
N ASP A 61 22.59 -14.72 -13.20
CA ASP A 61 21.20 -15.15 -13.27
C ASP A 61 20.27 -14.05 -12.72
N ALA A 62 19.17 -13.79 -13.42
CA ALA A 62 18.19 -12.80 -13.01
C ALA A 62 17.65 -13.10 -11.60
N GLU A 63 17.41 -12.07 -10.80
CA GLU A 63 16.85 -12.24 -9.45
C GLU A 63 15.46 -12.91 -9.51
N GLY A 64 15.27 -13.96 -8.71
CA GLY A 64 14.06 -14.78 -8.69
C GLY A 64 14.01 -15.91 -9.73
N SER A 65 15.12 -16.18 -10.44
CA SER A 65 15.21 -17.21 -11.49
C SER A 65 15.39 -18.63 -10.96
N SER A 66 16.04 -18.81 -9.81
CA SER A 66 16.32 -20.11 -9.20
C SER A 66 16.19 -20.08 -7.66
N ASP A 67 16.28 -21.26 -7.04
CA ASP A 67 16.26 -21.38 -5.58
C ASP A 67 17.56 -20.82 -4.96
N GLU A 68 18.66 -20.82 -5.72
CA GLU A 68 19.96 -20.23 -5.36
C GLU A 68 20.00 -18.70 -5.53
N HIS A 69 19.18 -18.18 -6.45
CA HIS A 69 19.05 -16.75 -6.73
C HIS A 69 17.58 -16.28 -6.60
N PRO A 70 16.96 -16.40 -5.41
CA PRO A 70 15.58 -15.99 -5.22
C PRO A 70 15.46 -14.47 -5.12
N PHE A 71 14.26 -13.95 -5.38
CA PHE A 71 13.93 -12.56 -5.13
C PHE A 71 13.70 -12.35 -3.63
N VAL A 72 14.62 -11.66 -2.97
CA VAL A 72 14.64 -11.57 -1.51
C VAL A 72 13.71 -10.46 -1.01
N LEU A 73 12.75 -10.83 -0.17
CA LEU A 73 11.81 -9.92 0.49
C LEU A 73 12.25 -9.73 1.94
N GLU A 74 13.13 -8.76 2.18
CA GLU A 74 13.67 -8.44 3.51
C GLU A 74 12.61 -7.80 4.41
N GLY A 75 12.54 -8.24 5.67
CA GLY A 75 11.61 -7.74 6.67
C GLY A 75 10.16 -8.19 6.50
N ILE A 76 9.88 -9.11 5.55
CA ILE A 76 8.53 -9.59 5.28
C ILE A 76 8.29 -10.94 5.97
N GLU A 77 7.25 -11.00 6.79
CA GLU A 77 6.83 -12.25 7.42
C GLU A 77 6.23 -13.20 6.38
N LYS A 78 6.60 -14.49 6.49
CA LYS A 78 6.08 -15.55 5.62
C LYS A 78 4.55 -15.65 5.64
N VAL A 79 3.94 -15.39 6.80
CA VAL A 79 2.47 -15.42 6.98
C VAL A 79 1.83 -14.26 6.23
N ASP A 80 2.41 -13.06 6.32
CA ASP A 80 1.92 -11.90 5.59
C ASP A 80 1.93 -12.17 4.07
N PHE A 81 3.05 -12.70 3.58
CA PHE A 81 3.21 -13.00 2.16
C PHE A 81 2.24 -14.09 1.69
N ALA A 82 2.07 -15.17 2.46
CA ALA A 82 1.10 -16.21 2.17
C ALA A 82 -0.34 -15.67 2.10
N CYS A 83 -0.72 -14.74 2.99
CA CYS A 83 -2.04 -14.10 2.97
C CYS A 83 -2.27 -13.33 1.67
N LEU A 84 -1.28 -12.55 1.21
CA LEU A 84 -1.38 -11.85 -0.07
C LEU A 84 -1.45 -12.83 -1.24
N LEU A 85 -0.64 -13.90 -1.22
CA LEU A 85 -0.66 -14.93 -2.27
C LEU A 85 -2.01 -15.64 -2.36
N ASN A 86 -2.70 -15.87 -1.24
CA ASN A 86 -4.05 -16.46 -1.25
C ASN A 86 -5.08 -15.58 -1.99
N VAL A 87 -4.86 -14.27 -2.03
CA VAL A 87 -5.71 -13.32 -2.78
C VAL A 87 -5.32 -13.29 -4.25
N LEU A 88 -4.03 -13.32 -4.58
CA LEU A 88 -3.54 -13.27 -5.96
C LEU A 88 -3.71 -14.60 -6.70
N TYR A 89 -3.50 -15.72 -6.01
CA TYR A 89 -3.48 -17.07 -6.55
C TYR A 89 -4.30 -18.02 -5.66
N PRO A 90 -5.64 -17.89 -5.64
CA PRO A 90 -6.49 -18.82 -4.90
C PRO A 90 -6.32 -20.23 -5.47
N LEU A 91 -5.88 -21.16 -4.62
CA LEU A 91 -5.59 -22.54 -5.02
C LEU A 91 -6.82 -23.46 -4.95
N ASP A 92 -7.84 -23.08 -4.18
CA ASP A 92 -9.06 -23.86 -4.01
C ASP A 92 -10.03 -23.70 -5.19
N ILE A 93 -10.77 -24.78 -5.49
CA ILE A 93 -11.84 -24.79 -6.48
C ILE A 93 -13.12 -25.31 -5.79
N PRO A 94 -14.20 -24.50 -5.68
CA PRO A 94 -14.32 -23.13 -6.18
C PRO A 94 -13.35 -22.16 -5.49
N GLN A 95 -13.01 -21.06 -6.17
CA GLN A 95 -12.11 -20.03 -5.64
C GLN A 95 -12.75 -19.38 -4.41
N ILE A 96 -12.39 -19.88 -3.23
CA ILE A 96 -12.79 -19.34 -1.95
C ILE A 96 -11.56 -18.64 -1.39
N LEU A 97 -11.72 -17.37 -1.01
CA LEU A 97 -10.67 -16.66 -0.30
C LEU A 97 -10.55 -17.27 1.09
N THR A 98 -9.41 -17.90 1.36
CA THR A 98 -9.11 -18.59 2.61
C THR A 98 -8.75 -17.65 3.75
N SER A 99 -8.40 -16.39 3.44
CA SER A 99 -8.26 -15.33 4.45
C SER A 99 -9.61 -15.07 5.12
N THR A 100 -9.76 -15.58 6.34
CA THR A 100 -10.99 -15.56 7.11
C THR A 100 -10.91 -14.64 8.30
N THR A 101 -9.72 -14.41 8.85
CA THR A 101 -9.50 -13.66 10.09
C THR A 101 -9.22 -12.17 9.81
N THR A 102 -9.41 -11.33 10.83
CA THR A 102 -9.09 -9.90 10.73
C THR A 102 -7.59 -9.68 10.49
N ASP A 103 -6.72 -10.45 11.16
CA ASP A 103 -5.27 -10.30 11.05
C ASP A 103 -4.76 -10.68 9.64
N GLU A 104 -5.27 -11.76 9.05
CA GLU A 104 -4.93 -12.12 7.66
C GLU A 104 -5.29 -11.01 6.67
N TRP A 105 -6.45 -10.36 6.86
CA TRP A 105 -6.83 -9.23 5.99
C TRP A 105 -5.99 -7.97 6.26
N ILE A 106 -5.52 -7.76 7.50
CA ILE A 106 -4.55 -6.70 7.81
C ILE A 106 -3.22 -6.98 7.10
N SER A 107 -2.75 -8.23 7.09
CA SER A 107 -1.57 -8.65 6.33
C SER A 107 -1.72 -8.39 4.83
N VAL A 108 -2.88 -8.72 4.25
CA VAL A 108 -3.18 -8.39 2.84
C VAL A 108 -3.15 -6.87 2.64
N LEU A 109 -3.79 -6.10 3.51
CA LEU A 109 -3.79 -4.64 3.43
C LEU A 109 -2.37 -4.07 3.48
N LYS A 110 -1.54 -4.57 4.40
CA LYS A 110 -0.13 -4.17 4.56
C LYS A 110 0.65 -4.35 3.27
N LEU A 111 0.73 -5.58 2.76
CA LEU A 111 1.55 -5.87 1.57
C LEU A 111 0.96 -5.29 0.29
N SER A 112 -0.37 -5.26 0.15
CA SER A 112 -1.01 -4.64 -1.01
C SER A 112 -0.81 -3.12 -1.05
N THR A 113 -0.67 -2.47 0.10
CA THR A 113 -0.31 -1.05 0.19
C THR A 113 1.16 -0.85 -0.14
N LEU A 114 2.04 -1.65 0.47
CA LEU A 114 3.49 -1.58 0.28
C LEU A 114 3.88 -1.76 -1.18
N TRP A 115 3.28 -2.76 -1.85
CA TRP A 115 3.59 -3.11 -3.24
C TRP A 115 2.57 -2.57 -4.24
N ARG A 116 1.69 -1.65 -3.82
CA ARG A 116 0.71 -0.97 -4.68
C ARG A 116 -0.18 -1.92 -5.49
N PHE A 117 -0.58 -3.06 -4.91
CA PHE A 117 -1.63 -3.92 -5.47
C PHE A 117 -3.01 -3.30 -5.21
N LEU A 118 -3.38 -2.29 -6.00
CA LEU A 118 -4.57 -1.46 -5.75
C LEU A 118 -5.86 -2.28 -5.63
N ASP A 119 -6.06 -3.28 -6.48
CA ASP A 119 -7.26 -4.12 -6.45
C ASP A 119 -7.32 -5.02 -5.21
N ALA A 120 -6.18 -5.55 -4.76
CA ALA A 120 -6.09 -6.36 -3.54
C ALA A 120 -6.26 -5.48 -2.29
N ARG A 121 -5.73 -4.26 -2.33
CA ARG A 121 -5.91 -3.23 -1.29
C ARG A 121 -7.37 -2.86 -1.12
N ASP A 122 -8.07 -2.53 -2.20
CA ASP A 122 -9.50 -2.20 -2.16
C ASP A 122 -10.34 -3.36 -1.60
N LEU A 123 -9.99 -4.60 -1.97
CA LEU A 123 -10.62 -5.80 -1.42
C LEU A 123 -10.38 -5.93 0.08
N ALA A 124 -9.13 -5.74 0.55
CA ALA A 124 -8.80 -5.81 1.97
C ALA A 124 -9.53 -4.75 2.79
N ILE A 125 -9.58 -3.50 2.30
CA ILE A 125 -10.35 -2.40 2.92
C ILE A 125 -11.82 -2.79 3.02
N LYS A 126 -12.40 -3.35 1.95
CA LYS A 126 -13.80 -3.78 1.95
C LYS A 126 -14.09 -4.87 3.00
N GLN A 127 -13.20 -5.84 3.15
CA GLN A 127 -13.37 -6.96 4.09
C GLN A 127 -13.18 -6.53 5.54
N LEU A 128 -12.24 -5.63 5.80
CA LEU A 128 -11.95 -5.09 7.13
C LEU A 128 -12.97 -4.07 7.62
N ASN A 129 -13.74 -3.45 6.70
CA ASN A 129 -14.59 -2.31 6.98
C ASN A 129 -15.54 -2.46 8.19
N HIS A 130 -15.99 -3.69 8.46
CA HIS A 130 -16.92 -4.01 9.55
C HIS A 130 -16.29 -4.90 10.64
N ARG A 131 -14.99 -5.18 10.53
CA ARG A 131 -14.28 -6.13 11.42
C ARG A 131 -13.35 -5.44 12.41
N VAL A 132 -13.06 -4.16 12.21
CA VAL A 132 -12.12 -3.39 13.04
C VAL A 132 -12.86 -2.40 13.94
N THR A 133 -12.40 -2.30 15.19
CA THR A 133 -12.87 -1.32 16.18
C THR A 133 -12.54 0.10 15.73
N ALA A 134 -13.19 1.12 16.31
CA ALA A 134 -12.93 2.51 15.96
C ALA A 134 -11.46 2.93 16.16
N VAL A 135 -10.86 2.56 17.29
CA VAL A 135 -9.43 2.82 17.57
C VAL A 135 -8.53 2.13 16.55
N ARG A 136 -8.73 0.82 16.36
CA ARG A 136 -7.92 0.07 15.40
C ARG A 136 -8.07 0.60 13.98
N ARG A 137 -9.26 1.09 13.63
CA ARG A 137 -9.53 1.74 12.35
C ARG A 137 -8.71 3.01 12.16
N VAL A 138 -8.61 3.87 13.18
CA VAL A 138 -7.77 5.09 13.15
C VAL A 138 -6.29 4.72 12.94
N VAL A 139 -5.79 3.74 13.71
CA VAL A 139 -4.39 3.28 13.60
C VAL A 139 -4.11 2.76 12.18
N LEU A 140 -4.91 1.80 11.71
CA LEU A 140 -4.74 1.23 10.36
C LEU A 140 -4.94 2.27 9.25
N ALA A 141 -5.80 3.27 9.45
CA ALA A 141 -6.03 4.33 8.49
C ALA A 141 -4.80 5.22 8.30
N ARG A 142 -4.03 5.46 9.37
CA ARG A 142 -2.77 6.19 9.31
C ARG A 142 -1.69 5.36 8.64
N ASP A 143 -1.48 4.14 9.13
CA ASP A 143 -0.45 3.21 8.64
C ASP A 143 -0.61 2.91 7.15
N TYR A 144 -1.86 2.75 6.70
CA TYR A 144 -2.18 2.35 5.34
C TYR A 144 -2.92 3.42 4.55
N HIS A 145 -2.94 4.67 5.00
CA HIS A 145 -3.45 5.82 4.22
C HIS A 145 -4.89 5.64 3.69
N VAL A 146 -5.81 5.25 4.57
CA VAL A 146 -7.24 5.06 4.26
C VAL A 146 -8.04 6.21 4.85
N ALA A 147 -8.16 7.32 4.12
CA ALA A 147 -8.73 8.58 4.63
C ALA A 147 -10.16 8.43 5.19
N ASP A 148 -11.00 7.67 4.48
CA ASP A 148 -12.37 7.42 4.89
C ASP A 148 -12.46 6.65 6.24
N TRP A 149 -11.50 5.77 6.50
CA TRP A 149 -11.40 5.08 7.80
C TRP A 149 -10.99 6.02 8.92
N LEU A 150 -10.10 6.98 8.64
CA LEU A 150 -9.64 7.95 9.63
C LEU A 150 -10.80 8.82 10.11
N ARG A 151 -11.56 9.40 9.17
CA ARG A 151 -12.77 10.21 9.46
C ARG A 151 -13.78 9.39 10.26
N ARG A 152 -14.15 8.21 9.75
CA ARG A 152 -15.12 7.34 10.43
C ARG A 152 -14.67 6.90 11.82
N GLY A 153 -13.38 6.61 12.00
CA GLY A 153 -12.79 6.25 13.28
C GLY A 153 -12.93 7.37 14.31
N PHE A 154 -12.48 8.58 13.97
CA PHE A 154 -12.58 9.72 14.89
C PHE A 154 -14.02 10.14 15.16
N THR A 155 -14.90 10.14 14.16
CA THR A 155 -16.34 10.42 14.36
C THR A 155 -16.98 9.41 15.30
N GLU A 156 -16.69 8.12 15.15
CA GLU A 156 -17.21 7.08 16.04
C GLU A 156 -16.70 7.25 17.48
N LEU A 157 -15.40 7.54 17.66
CA LEU A 157 -14.82 7.79 19.00
C LEU A 157 -15.36 9.06 19.66
N ALA A 158 -15.63 10.10 18.88
CA ALA A 158 -16.19 11.35 19.40
C ALA A 158 -17.68 11.19 19.81
N THR A 159 -18.42 10.28 19.18
CA THR A 159 -19.87 10.15 19.38
C THR A 159 -20.29 8.94 20.22
N ARG A 160 -19.43 7.93 20.39
CA ARG A 160 -19.75 6.72 21.17
C ARG A 160 -20.08 7.03 22.64
N GLY A 161 -20.90 6.20 23.27
CA GLY A 161 -21.32 6.38 24.66
C GLY A 161 -20.16 6.26 25.65
N GLU A 162 -19.29 5.26 25.48
CA GLU A 162 -18.13 5.07 26.37
C GLU A 162 -17.02 6.11 26.10
N GLY A 163 -16.40 6.61 27.17
CA GLY A 163 -15.17 7.41 27.04
C GLY A 163 -13.99 6.56 26.55
N LEU A 164 -12.88 7.20 26.18
CA LEU A 164 -11.63 6.48 25.91
C LEU A 164 -11.14 5.82 27.20
N ASP A 165 -10.69 4.58 27.12
CA ASP A 165 -9.99 3.91 28.22
C ASP A 165 -8.46 4.05 28.06
N GLN A 166 -7.70 3.44 28.97
CA GLN A 166 -6.24 3.53 28.92
C GLN A 166 -5.66 2.88 27.66
N GLU A 167 -6.21 1.75 27.21
CA GLU A 167 -5.74 1.02 26.04
C GLU A 167 -6.00 1.83 24.75
N ASP A 168 -7.14 2.50 24.67
CA ASP A 168 -7.47 3.41 23.57
C ASP A 168 -6.46 4.56 23.50
N VAL A 169 -6.10 5.16 24.65
CA VAL A 169 -5.15 6.28 24.72
C VAL A 169 -3.75 5.85 24.32
N GLU A 170 -3.33 4.65 24.72
CA GLU A 170 -2.03 4.08 24.34
C GLU A 170 -1.94 3.83 22.84
N GLN A 171 -3.02 3.37 22.19
CA GLN A 171 -3.04 3.12 20.75
C GLN A 171 -3.19 4.40 19.89
N LEU A 172 -4.00 5.36 20.33
CA LEU A 172 -4.23 6.61 19.60
C LEU A 172 -3.10 7.63 19.80
N GLY A 173 -2.46 7.58 20.97
CA GLY A 173 -1.56 8.61 21.46
C GLY A 173 -2.29 9.71 22.23
N TYR A 174 -1.56 10.31 23.18
CA TYR A 174 -2.11 11.30 24.11
C TYR A 174 -2.71 12.54 23.43
N THR A 175 -2.10 13.03 22.34
CA THR A 175 -2.58 14.23 21.64
C THR A 175 -3.99 14.03 21.09
N ASP A 176 -4.24 12.91 20.42
CA ASP A 176 -5.55 12.64 19.82
C ASP A 176 -6.59 12.32 20.88
N ALA A 177 -6.19 11.60 21.94
CA ALA A 177 -7.07 11.36 23.07
C ALA A 177 -7.55 12.67 23.70
N VAL A 178 -6.65 13.64 23.93
CA VAL A 178 -7.01 14.95 24.48
C VAL A 178 -7.95 15.71 23.53
N ARG A 179 -7.65 15.75 22.23
CA ARG A 179 -8.53 16.37 21.22
C ARG A 179 -9.91 15.74 21.21
N LEU A 180 -10.00 14.40 21.26
CA LEU A 180 -11.27 13.69 21.35
C LEU A 180 -12.04 14.00 22.63
N TYR A 181 -11.37 14.08 23.79
CA TYR A 181 -12.02 14.49 25.02
C TYR A 181 -12.54 15.93 24.97
N GLN A 182 -11.79 16.86 24.36
CA GLN A 182 -12.24 18.25 24.18
C GLN A 182 -13.51 18.32 23.32
N ILE A 183 -13.52 17.61 22.18
CA ILE A 183 -14.70 17.51 21.31
C ILE A 183 -15.91 16.98 22.09
N ARG A 184 -15.72 15.93 22.89
CA ARG A 184 -16.78 15.33 23.71
C ARG A 184 -17.27 16.29 24.81
N GLU A 185 -16.34 16.99 25.48
CA GLU A 185 -16.67 17.97 26.51
C GLU A 185 -17.47 19.14 25.95
N ASP A 186 -17.09 19.65 24.79
CA ASP A 186 -17.78 20.75 24.11
C ASP A 186 -19.18 20.35 23.63
N ALA A 187 -19.33 19.11 23.13
CA ALA A 187 -20.64 18.55 22.80
C ALA A 187 -21.54 18.49 24.05
N ILE A 188 -21.02 18.04 25.21
CA ILE A 188 -21.77 17.98 26.47
C ILE A 188 -22.15 19.39 26.96
N LYS A 189 -21.22 20.36 26.94
CA LYS A 189 -21.49 21.76 27.33
C LYS A 189 -22.59 22.38 26.47
N THR A 190 -22.53 22.13 25.17
CA THR A 190 -23.49 22.65 24.21
C THR A 190 -24.87 22.02 24.40
N ALA A 191 -24.94 20.70 24.56
CA ALA A 191 -26.18 19.98 24.85
C ALA A 191 -26.81 20.45 26.18
N THR A 192 -26.00 20.64 27.23
CA THR A 192 -26.45 21.13 28.54
C THR A 192 -27.02 22.54 28.42
N SER A 193 -26.32 23.44 27.74
CA SER A 193 -26.76 24.82 27.50
C SER A 193 -28.05 24.87 26.70
N HIS A 194 -28.19 24.00 25.69
CA HIS A 194 -29.40 23.89 24.87
C HIS A 194 -30.60 23.38 25.70
N LYS A 195 -30.39 22.35 26.52
CA LYS A 195 -31.41 21.82 27.44
C LYS A 195 -31.90 22.87 28.42
N VAL A 196 -30.98 23.65 29.00
CA VAL A 196 -31.32 24.76 29.90
C VAL A 196 -32.15 25.83 29.18
N ARG A 197 -31.85 26.12 27.90
CA ARG A 197 -32.50 27.18 27.12
C ARG A 197 -33.85 26.78 26.54
N TYR A 198 -34.01 25.54 26.07
CA TYR A 198 -35.18 25.10 25.29
C TYR A 198 -36.02 24.01 25.97
N GLY A 199 -35.57 23.48 27.11
CA GLY A 199 -36.34 22.51 27.90
C GLY A 199 -36.39 21.08 27.36
N TYR A 200 -35.67 20.79 26.27
CA TYR A 200 -35.51 19.44 25.73
C TYR A 200 -34.06 19.21 25.27
N GLU A 201 -33.63 17.96 25.25
CA GLU A 201 -32.35 17.55 24.69
C GLU A 201 -32.46 17.47 23.16
N ASP A 202 -31.65 18.25 22.44
CA ASP A 202 -31.58 18.12 20.99
C ASP A 202 -30.65 16.96 20.65
N SER A 203 -31.24 15.86 20.18
CA SER A 203 -30.52 14.66 19.73
C SER A 203 -29.69 14.90 18.47
N ARG A 204 -29.84 16.04 17.78
CA ARG A 204 -29.05 16.39 16.60
C ARG A 204 -27.71 17.04 16.94
N PHE A 205 -27.44 17.40 18.19
CA PHE A 205 -26.15 17.99 18.62
C PHE A 205 -25.02 16.95 18.78
N GLN A 206 -25.01 15.94 17.90
CA GLN A 206 -23.94 14.95 17.76
C GLN A 206 -22.98 15.27 16.61
N ASP A 207 -23.13 16.42 15.93
CA ASP A 207 -22.07 16.96 15.08
C ASP A 207 -20.91 17.41 15.99
N ALA A 208 -20.19 16.41 16.48
CA ALA A 208 -18.89 16.55 17.07
C ALA A 208 -18.03 17.32 16.06
N ASN A 209 -17.34 18.37 16.51
CA ASN A 209 -16.51 19.20 15.63
C ASN A 209 -15.18 18.49 15.24
N VAL A 210 -15.30 17.26 14.78
CA VAL A 210 -14.19 16.37 14.44
C VAL A 210 -13.44 16.89 13.23
N GLU A 211 -14.17 17.35 12.22
CA GLU A 211 -13.59 17.90 10.99
C GLU A 211 -12.70 19.11 11.24
N ASP A 212 -13.14 20.09 12.03
CA ASP A 212 -12.31 21.26 12.31
C ASP A 212 -11.11 20.91 13.21
N THR A 213 -11.28 19.96 14.14
CA THR A 213 -10.22 19.59 15.10
C THR A 213 -9.10 18.78 14.44
N PHE A 214 -9.44 17.93 13.47
CA PHE A 214 -8.53 17.01 12.79
C PHE A 214 -8.31 17.39 11.32
N VAL A 215 -8.49 18.67 10.96
CA VAL A 215 -8.39 19.13 9.57
C VAL A 215 -7.06 18.77 8.91
N GLU A 216 -5.94 18.97 9.61
CA GLU A 216 -4.59 18.66 9.10
C GLU A 216 -4.41 17.15 8.89
N ASP A 217 -4.88 16.33 9.84
CA ASP A 217 -4.86 14.87 9.75
C ASP A 217 -5.65 14.38 8.54
N PHE A 218 -6.83 14.97 8.29
CA PHE A 218 -7.69 14.60 7.18
C PHE A 218 -7.18 15.07 5.83
N GLU A 219 -6.60 16.26 5.74
CA GLU A 219 -5.95 16.75 4.52
C GLU A 219 -4.76 15.87 4.13
N LEU A 220 -3.92 15.51 5.11
CA LEU A 220 -2.81 14.59 4.90
C LEU A 220 -3.31 13.21 4.46
N ALA A 221 -4.31 12.67 5.13
CA ALA A 221 -4.87 11.37 4.79
C ALA A 221 -5.48 11.36 3.38
N ASP A 222 -6.22 12.40 2.99
CA ASP A 222 -6.78 12.53 1.64
C ASP A 222 -5.67 12.62 0.58
N MET A 223 -4.62 13.40 0.84
CA MET A 223 -3.47 13.53 -0.04
C MET A 223 -2.80 12.16 -0.27
N LEU A 224 -2.51 11.43 0.81
CA LEU A 224 -1.86 10.12 0.73
C LEU A 224 -2.78 9.09 0.08
N SER A 225 -4.07 9.07 0.43
CA SER A 225 -5.04 8.13 -0.12
C SER A 225 -5.23 8.31 -1.63
N ARG A 226 -5.16 9.56 -2.15
CA ARG A 226 -5.22 9.83 -3.60
C ARG A 226 -4.08 9.18 -4.38
N SER A 227 -2.90 8.99 -3.78
CA SER A 227 -1.79 8.28 -4.43
C SER A 227 -2.08 6.79 -4.66
N TYR A 228 -3.03 6.22 -3.90
CA TYR A 228 -3.55 4.85 -4.04
C TYR A 228 -4.91 4.80 -4.72
N ALA A 229 -5.53 5.96 -5.00
CA ALA A 229 -6.72 5.99 -5.81
C ALA A 229 -6.34 5.53 -7.20
N LYS A 230 -7.04 4.50 -7.69
CA LYS A 230 -6.87 3.98 -9.04
C LYS A 230 -6.97 5.16 -10.00
N ILE A 231 -5.86 5.54 -10.64
CA ILE A 231 -5.95 6.35 -11.85
C ILE A 231 -6.81 5.48 -12.76
N ARG A 232 -8.06 5.88 -12.98
CA ARG A 232 -8.85 5.36 -14.10
C ARG A 232 -8.07 5.76 -15.34
N ARG A 233 -7.03 5.02 -15.69
CA ARG A 233 -6.67 4.83 -17.09
C ARG A 233 -7.99 4.39 -17.67
N LEU A 234 -8.60 5.28 -18.44
CA LEU A 234 -9.58 4.91 -19.43
C LEU A 234 -8.84 3.86 -20.26
N SER A 235 -8.92 2.59 -19.83
CA SER A 235 -8.74 1.48 -20.72
C SER A 235 -9.91 1.65 -21.66
N ALA A 236 -9.64 2.41 -22.72
CA ALA A 236 -10.42 2.42 -23.91
C ALA A 236 -10.51 0.95 -24.28
N SER A 237 -11.64 0.35 -23.91
CA SER A 237 -12.45 -0.47 -24.77
C SER A 237 -11.74 -0.68 -26.11
N THR A 238 -10.82 -1.65 -26.15
CA THR A 238 -10.54 -2.35 -27.39
C THR A 238 -11.72 -3.28 -27.56
N PHE A 239 -12.87 -2.67 -27.86
CA PHE A 239 -13.97 -3.35 -28.46
C PHE A 239 -13.42 -3.82 -29.80
N VAL A 240 -13.04 -5.09 -29.85
CA VAL A 240 -12.76 -5.80 -31.09
C VAL A 240 -14.06 -5.76 -31.88
N LYS A 241 -14.25 -4.72 -32.70
CA LYS A 241 -15.22 -4.76 -33.79
C LYS A 241 -14.60 -5.63 -34.87
N ILE A 242 -14.96 -6.91 -34.86
CA ILE A 242 -14.89 -7.71 -36.08
C ILE A 242 -15.92 -7.09 -37.04
N THR A 243 -15.46 -6.20 -37.92
CA THR A 243 -16.19 -5.87 -39.14
C THR A 243 -15.73 -6.83 -40.22
N ALA A 244 -16.68 -7.59 -40.75
CA ALA A 244 -16.50 -8.35 -41.97
C ALA A 244 -15.97 -7.41 -43.08
N HIS A 245 -14.99 -7.90 -43.84
CA HIS A 245 -14.15 -7.20 -44.82
C HIS A 245 -12.84 -6.64 -44.23
N GLY A 246 -11.80 -7.47 -44.32
CA GLY A 246 -10.44 -7.10 -43.98
C GLY A 246 -9.93 -5.91 -44.78
N SER A 247 -9.52 -4.87 -44.06
CA SER A 247 -8.60 -3.82 -44.52
C SER A 247 -8.04 -3.12 -43.30
N VAL A 248 -6.73 -3.27 -43.09
CA VAL A 248 -5.96 -2.59 -42.03
C VAL A 248 -5.55 -1.22 -42.56
N CYS A 249 -5.97 -0.15 -41.89
CA CYS A 249 -5.40 1.19 -42.07
C CYS A 249 -5.02 1.75 -40.70
N VAL A 250 -3.71 1.91 -40.47
CA VAL A 250 -3.14 2.63 -39.33
C VAL A 250 -2.84 4.05 -39.79
N GLN A 251 -3.37 5.07 -39.12
CA GLN A 251 -2.77 6.41 -39.11
C GLN A 251 -2.81 7.01 -37.70
N PRO A 252 -1.70 7.62 -37.23
CA PRO A 252 -1.64 8.28 -35.93
C PRO A 252 -2.05 9.75 -36.06
N HIS A 253 -2.95 10.23 -35.20
CA HIS A 253 -3.09 11.67 -34.97
C HIS A 253 -2.61 12.01 -33.57
N LEU A 254 -1.43 12.62 -33.51
CA LEU A 254 -0.89 13.30 -32.34
C LEU A 254 -1.84 14.45 -31.94
N SER A 255 -2.18 14.53 -30.64
CA SER A 255 -2.29 15.80 -29.90
C SER A 255 -2.83 15.59 -28.47
N TYR A 256 -2.02 15.16 -27.49
CA TYR A 256 -2.42 15.23 -26.06
C TYR A 256 -1.25 15.38 -25.06
N GLY A 257 -0.20 16.10 -25.46
CA GLY A 257 1.02 16.27 -24.64
C GLY A 257 1.11 17.52 -23.74
N ARG A 258 0.05 18.34 -23.59
CA ARG A 258 0.17 19.65 -22.89
C ARG A 258 -0.52 19.80 -21.54
N ARG A 259 -1.10 18.73 -20.99
CA ARG A 259 -1.84 18.80 -19.71
C ARG A 259 -1.08 18.20 -18.51
N ILE A 260 -0.11 17.32 -18.75
CA ILE A 260 0.65 16.62 -17.69
C ILE A 260 1.77 17.50 -17.10
N GLU A 261 2.41 18.36 -17.90
CA GLU A 261 3.49 19.23 -17.41
C GLU A 261 3.02 20.24 -16.35
N LYS A 262 1.76 20.68 -16.41
CA LYS A 262 1.23 21.66 -15.44
C LYS A 262 0.97 21.10 -14.05
N GLU A 263 0.75 19.78 -13.92
CA GLU A 263 0.47 19.14 -12.63
C GLU A 263 1.78 18.69 -11.94
N ALA A 264 2.81 18.30 -12.70
CA ALA A 264 4.15 18.07 -12.16
C ALA A 264 4.79 19.35 -11.59
N ASP A 265 4.59 20.47 -12.29
CA ASP A 265 5.07 21.81 -11.89
C ASP A 265 4.46 22.36 -10.59
N ALA A 266 3.32 21.83 -10.16
CA ALA A 266 2.66 22.21 -8.91
C ALA A 266 3.28 21.49 -7.70
N CYS A 267 3.67 20.21 -7.88
CA CYS A 267 4.35 19.43 -6.84
C CYS A 267 5.75 19.97 -6.52
N THR A 268 6.51 20.42 -7.53
CA THR A 268 7.88 20.95 -7.32
C THR A 268 7.89 22.30 -6.61
N ARG A 269 6.86 23.15 -6.81
CA ARG A 269 6.79 24.48 -6.17
C ARG A 269 6.47 24.43 -4.68
N LEU A 270 5.67 23.47 -4.22
CA LEU A 270 5.31 23.36 -2.80
C LEU A 270 6.46 22.82 -1.93
N SER A 271 7.33 21.96 -2.48
CA SER A 271 8.53 21.45 -1.80
C SER A 271 9.54 22.55 -1.45
N SER A 272 9.57 23.65 -2.19
CA SER A 272 10.55 24.74 -2.00
C SER A 272 10.22 25.76 -0.90
N THR A 273 9.08 25.62 -0.19
CA THR A 273 8.60 26.66 0.75
C THR A 273 8.65 26.26 2.23
N ILE A 274 9.28 25.13 2.58
CA ILE A 274 9.45 24.72 3.98
C ILE A 274 10.91 24.97 4.40
N PRO A 275 11.20 25.95 5.28
CA PRO A 275 12.55 26.19 5.74
C PRO A 275 12.96 25.12 6.75
N PHE A 276 13.94 24.30 6.36
CA PHE A 276 14.66 23.36 7.21
C PHE A 276 15.49 24.13 8.25
N ARG A 277 15.00 24.23 9.49
CA ARG A 277 15.80 24.74 10.62
C ARG A 277 16.67 23.63 11.19
N SER A 278 17.96 23.75 10.91
CA SER A 278 19.06 23.07 11.59
C SER A 278 19.03 23.32 13.10
N THR A 279 18.98 22.25 13.88
CA THR A 279 19.63 22.21 15.20
C THR A 279 20.44 20.93 15.32
N SER A 280 21.74 21.10 15.13
CA SER A 280 22.80 20.21 15.61
C SER A 280 22.81 20.15 17.14
N SER A 281 23.28 19.00 17.67
CA SER A 281 23.75 18.73 19.03
C SER A 281 22.83 17.93 19.96
N TYR A 282 22.89 16.60 19.87
CA TYR A 282 23.43 15.78 20.98
C TYR A 282 23.64 14.33 20.54
N ALA A 283 24.89 13.88 20.52
CA ALA A 283 25.25 12.47 20.42
C ALA A 283 25.66 11.95 21.80
N ARG A 284 25.28 10.69 22.08
CA ARG A 284 25.65 9.77 23.18
C ARG A 284 24.57 9.57 24.25
N HIS A 285 23.91 8.40 24.22
CA HIS A 285 24.22 7.24 25.06
C HIS A 285 23.24 6.10 24.72
N CYS A 286 23.76 4.96 24.25
CA CYS A 286 23.02 3.71 24.17
C CYS A 286 22.97 3.07 25.57
N HIS A 287 21.78 2.74 26.09
CA HIS A 287 21.57 1.62 27.02
C HIS A 287 20.07 1.26 27.14
N THR A 288 19.72 0.06 26.64
CA THR A 288 18.80 -0.95 27.20
C THR A 288 17.46 -0.53 27.85
N GLY A 289 16.34 -0.88 27.20
CA GLY A 289 15.00 -0.96 27.83
C GLY A 289 13.85 -0.82 26.82
N PRO A 290 12.67 -1.42 27.05
CA PRO A 290 11.76 -1.90 26.00
C PRO A 290 10.71 -0.86 25.55
N SER A 291 10.00 -1.21 24.47
CA SER A 291 8.78 -0.58 23.92
C SER A 291 8.91 0.85 23.41
N ASP A 292 9.07 0.99 22.10
CA ASP A 292 8.58 2.15 21.36
C ASP A 292 7.88 1.65 20.09
N GLY A 293 6.54 1.61 20.18
CA GLY A 293 5.65 1.41 19.04
C GLY A 293 5.59 2.68 18.21
N ASN A 294 6.63 2.93 17.43
CA ASN A 294 6.58 3.84 16.29
C ASN A 294 7.76 3.50 15.37
N ILE A 295 7.67 2.34 14.73
CA ILE A 295 8.61 1.98 13.66
C ILE A 295 8.00 2.58 12.40
N ASP A 296 8.68 3.56 11.81
CA ASP A 296 8.42 3.99 10.44
C ASP A 296 8.60 2.77 9.51
N PHE A 297 7.54 1.98 9.32
CA PHE A 297 7.57 0.72 8.57
C PHE A 297 7.89 0.91 7.09
N LEU A 298 7.85 2.16 6.59
CA LEU A 298 8.21 2.52 5.22
C LEU A 298 9.72 2.77 5.05
N ALA A 299 10.46 3.15 6.10
CA ALA A 299 11.87 3.50 5.97
C ALA A 299 12.75 2.30 5.53
N PRO A 300 12.64 1.09 6.13
CA PRO A 300 13.49 -0.03 5.74
C PRO A 300 13.22 -0.54 4.31
N PHE A 301 11.99 -0.39 3.81
CA PHE A 301 11.60 -0.88 2.48
C PHE A 301 11.87 0.14 1.36
N VAL A 302 11.66 1.43 1.63
CA VAL A 302 12.12 2.49 0.72
C VAL A 302 13.65 2.46 0.63
N GLU A 303 14.35 2.23 1.74
CA GLU A 303 15.79 1.99 1.73
C GLU A 303 16.15 0.71 0.98
N CYS A 304 15.46 -0.41 1.18
CA CYS A 304 15.76 -1.66 0.46
C CYS A 304 15.54 -1.55 -1.05
N LEU A 305 14.41 -0.99 -1.51
CA LEU A 305 14.18 -0.79 -2.95
C LEU A 305 15.06 0.30 -3.55
N ALA A 306 15.37 1.36 -2.80
CA ALA A 306 16.36 2.36 -3.20
C ALA A 306 17.75 1.72 -3.29
N ASP A 307 18.12 0.84 -2.36
CA ASP A 307 19.41 0.14 -2.35
C ASP A 307 19.50 -0.94 -3.43
N VAL A 308 18.40 -1.59 -3.79
CA VAL A 308 18.31 -2.45 -4.99
C VAL A 308 18.48 -1.60 -6.24
N LYS A 309 17.78 -0.46 -6.33
CA LYS A 309 17.89 0.45 -7.47
C LYS A 309 19.30 1.05 -7.60
N ASP A 310 19.91 1.48 -6.50
CA ASP A 310 21.27 2.05 -6.45
C ASP A 310 22.33 0.99 -6.78
N ARG A 311 22.15 -0.26 -6.35
CA ARG A 311 23.02 -1.39 -6.73
C ARG A 311 22.93 -1.69 -8.23
N GLN A 312 21.74 -1.62 -8.82
CA GLN A 312 21.51 -1.84 -10.25
C GLN A 312 22.10 -0.69 -11.08
N GLU A 313 21.87 0.57 -10.70
CA GLU A 313 22.42 1.75 -11.38
C GLU A 313 23.95 1.84 -11.26
N SER A 314 24.52 1.51 -10.10
CA SER A 314 25.97 1.47 -9.89
C SER A 314 26.65 0.37 -10.71
N ALA A 315 25.99 -0.79 -10.91
CA ALA A 315 26.50 -1.86 -11.74
C ALA A 315 26.54 -1.47 -13.23
N VAL A 316 25.48 -0.78 -13.71
CA VAL A 316 25.42 -0.24 -15.08
C VAL A 316 26.52 0.81 -15.31
N GLU A 317 26.73 1.75 -14.38
CA GLU A 317 27.79 2.76 -14.50
C GLU A 317 29.21 2.18 -14.48
N GLN A 318 29.45 1.13 -13.69
CA GLN A 318 30.76 0.47 -13.66
C GLN A 318 31.06 -0.28 -14.97
N GLU A 319 30.02 -0.80 -15.63
CA GLU A 319 30.15 -1.49 -16.90
C GLU A 319 30.39 -0.50 -18.06
N GLU A 320 29.70 0.64 -18.10
CA GLU A 320 29.95 1.70 -19.09
C GLU A 320 31.38 2.27 -19.03
N ARG A 321 31.97 2.38 -17.83
CA ARG A 321 33.37 2.81 -17.65
C ARG A 321 34.39 1.75 -18.06
N ARG A 322 33.97 0.49 -18.23
CA ARG A 322 34.83 -0.61 -18.68
C ARG A 322 34.93 -0.72 -20.20
N PHE A 323 33.97 -0.12 -20.90
CA PHE A 323 33.86 -0.11 -22.36
C PHE A 323 34.26 1.23 -23.02
N THR A 324 34.75 2.21 -22.24
CA THR A 324 35.28 3.51 -22.70
C THR A 324 36.78 3.62 -22.52
#